data_AF-A0A9X6N7C8-F1
#
_entry.id   AF-A0A9X6N7C8-F1
#
_cell.length_a   1.000
_cell.length_b   1.000
_cell.length_c   1.000
_cell.angle_alpha   90.00
_cell.angle_beta   90.00
_cell.angle_gamma   90.00
#
_symmetry.space_group_name_H-M   'P 1'
#
loop_
_entity.id
_entity.type
_entity.pdbx_description
1 polymer ?
#
loop_
_entity_poly.entity_id
_entity_poly.type
_entity_poly.pdbx_seq_one_letter_code
_entity_poly.pdbx_strand_id
1 'polypeptide(L)'
;MAEDKTNTQTVEELGLVFETENPHGDTLLESNFNHFERVREHELEELARMKRERTVGKGLITVVSEKLFPTKNGKSERIQVLTMQIGTHTTAYCPITEAGINVPKNPQWLVGRTKPVIIEHFQKTEEGNFAVVSITAGELALQKRLYEEVTAQEGNKVYTGTVSGHIPSAQTVLVEIHGVTVGVRYSHWSYSFVRPEDIVIGDVIELIIDKVVEKDGRYEFRGNKKKLETDPIEKLLELKKRRDRFVGKIVGVDAIAGIFVEVAPGIQFKGLKSRNLANPTIEDAKNQTIVTCELLNIDAKNRKGTVRILNYPQGQSKKSNSSIFQF
;
A
#
# COMPACT_ATOMS: atom_id res chain seq x y z
N MET A 1 -70.27 -45.31 1.34
CA MET A 1 -71.06 -46.17 0.44
C MET A 1 -70.36 -46.11 -0.90
N ALA A 2 -69.53 -47.11 -1.21
CA ALA A 2 -69.96 -48.33 -1.91
C ALA A 2 -70.50 -47.91 -3.30
N GLU A 3 -69.86 -48.22 -4.42
CA GLU A 3 -69.47 -49.57 -4.79
C GLU A 3 -68.42 -49.60 -5.91
N ASP A 4 -67.65 -50.67 -5.80
CA ASP A 4 -66.61 -51.22 -6.66
C ASP A 4 -67.23 -52.20 -7.67
N LYS A 5 -66.51 -52.46 -8.79
CA LYS A 5 -66.46 -53.70 -9.61
C LYS A 5 -65.88 -53.42 -11.01
N THR A 6 -64.57 -53.61 -11.21
CA THR A 6 -63.83 -54.85 -11.58
C THR A 6 -63.84 -55.19 -13.08
N ASN A 7 -62.68 -55.17 -13.75
CA ASN A 7 -61.83 -56.37 -13.91
C ASN A 7 -60.51 -56.08 -14.65
N THR A 8 -59.41 -56.29 -13.92
CA THR A 8 -58.20 -57.05 -14.26
C THR A 8 -57.64 -57.05 -15.68
N GLN A 9 -56.48 -56.42 -15.87
CA GLN A 9 -55.39 -56.91 -16.71
C GLN A 9 -54.04 -56.35 -16.21
N THR A 10 -53.22 -57.28 -15.70
CA THR A 10 -51.75 -57.31 -15.63
C THR A 10 -50.97 -56.00 -15.75
N VAL A 11 -50.33 -55.64 -14.64
CA VAL A 11 -49.36 -54.55 -14.47
C VAL A 11 -48.00 -54.98 -15.01
N GLU A 12 -47.57 -54.40 -16.13
CA GLU A 12 -46.16 -54.25 -16.47
C GLU A 12 -45.61 -53.04 -15.69
N GLU A 13 -45.13 -53.31 -14.48
CA GLU A 13 -44.33 -52.36 -13.70
C GLU A 13 -42.92 -52.36 -14.31
N LEU A 14 -42.60 -51.29 -15.05
CA LEU A 14 -41.23 -50.95 -15.42
C LEU A 14 -40.45 -50.65 -14.13
N GLY A 15 -39.76 -51.66 -13.65
CA GLY A 15 -38.75 -51.55 -12.61
C GLY A 15 -37.68 -50.54 -13.03
N LEU A 16 -37.67 -49.42 -12.33
CA LEU A 16 -36.48 -48.58 -12.16
C LEU A 16 -35.46 -49.42 -11.39
N VAL A 17 -34.66 -50.17 -12.16
CA VAL A 17 -33.47 -50.86 -11.65
C VAL A 17 -32.43 -49.78 -11.35
N PHE A 18 -32.03 -49.76 -10.08
CA PHE A 18 -30.83 -49.10 -9.58
C PHE A 18 -29.64 -49.38 -10.51
N GLU A 19 -29.23 -48.40 -11.30
CA GLU A 19 -27.86 -48.36 -11.81
C GLU A 19 -26.97 -47.95 -10.64
N THR A 20 -26.26 -48.95 -10.15
CA THR A 20 -25.16 -48.90 -9.19
C THR A 20 -24.26 -47.70 -9.42
N GLU A 21 -24.07 -46.94 -8.34
CA GLU A 21 -22.99 -45.96 -8.17
C GLU A 21 -21.68 -46.51 -8.75
N ASN A 22 -21.10 -45.79 -9.70
CA ASN A 22 -19.72 -46.01 -10.13
C ASN A 22 -18.78 -45.46 -9.04
N PRO A 23 -18.02 -46.29 -8.30
CA PRO A 23 -17.10 -45.82 -7.26
C PRO A 23 -15.78 -45.23 -7.83
N HIS A 24 -15.70 -45.01 -9.14
CA HIS A 24 -14.48 -44.57 -9.84
C HIS A 24 -14.44 -43.07 -10.19
N GLY A 25 -15.52 -42.31 -9.92
CA GLY A 25 -15.55 -40.86 -10.12
C GLY A 25 -14.88 -40.06 -9.00
N ASP A 26 -15.06 -40.48 -7.75
CA ASP A 26 -14.53 -39.77 -6.58
C ASP A 26 -13.03 -39.97 -6.37
N THR A 27 -12.49 -41.13 -6.75
CA THR A 27 -11.06 -41.46 -6.60
C THR A 27 -10.15 -40.62 -7.50
N LEU A 28 -10.62 -40.24 -8.70
CA LEU A 28 -9.86 -39.35 -9.61
C LEU A 28 -9.87 -37.90 -9.14
N LEU A 29 -10.97 -37.43 -8.55
CA LEU A 29 -11.03 -36.09 -7.96
C LEU A 29 -10.13 -35.98 -6.72
N GLU A 30 -10.16 -36.97 -5.82
CA GLU A 30 -9.28 -37.03 -4.64
C GLU A 30 -7.79 -37.08 -5.00
N SER A 31 -7.42 -37.78 -6.09
CA SER A 31 -6.03 -37.88 -6.53
C SER A 31 -5.40 -36.52 -6.90
N ASN A 32 -6.18 -35.59 -7.46
CA ASN A 32 -5.70 -34.25 -7.81
C ASN A 32 -5.49 -33.35 -6.59
N PHE A 33 -6.27 -33.54 -5.51
CA PHE A 33 -6.15 -32.75 -4.29
C PHE A 33 -4.93 -33.13 -3.42
N ASN A 34 -4.35 -34.30 -3.67
CA ASN A 34 -3.22 -34.87 -2.92
C ASN A 34 -1.86 -34.71 -3.60
N HIS A 35 -1.82 -34.18 -4.83
CA HIS A 35 -0.56 -34.09 -5.56
C HIS A 35 0.35 -32.98 -5.00
N PHE A 36 1.49 -33.35 -4.43
CA PHE A 36 2.52 -32.42 -3.97
C PHE A 36 3.85 -32.74 -4.67
N GLU A 37 4.49 -31.70 -5.22
CA GLU A 37 5.79 -31.83 -5.84
C GLU A 37 6.85 -32.06 -4.75
N ARG A 38 7.63 -33.12 -4.95
CA ARG A 38 8.67 -33.54 -4.01
C ARG A 38 9.87 -32.60 -4.08
N VAL A 39 10.38 -32.25 -2.91
CA VAL A 39 11.67 -31.54 -2.78
C VAL A 39 12.82 -32.50 -3.10
N ARG A 40 13.73 -32.08 -3.98
CA ARG A 40 14.90 -32.87 -4.39
C ARG A 40 15.93 -32.90 -3.26
N GLU A 41 16.71 -33.98 -3.15
CA GLU A 41 17.63 -34.19 -2.02
C GLU A 41 18.69 -33.08 -1.87
N HIS A 42 19.21 -32.55 -2.97
CA HIS A 42 20.19 -31.46 -2.94
C HIS A 42 19.59 -30.13 -2.46
N GLU A 43 18.30 -29.88 -2.72
CA GLU A 43 17.58 -28.69 -2.27
C GLU A 43 17.14 -28.82 -0.81
N LEU A 44 16.88 -30.05 -0.36
CA LEU A 44 16.43 -30.34 1.00
C LEU A 44 17.41 -29.81 2.05
N GLU A 45 18.73 -29.97 1.85
CA GLU A 45 19.74 -29.49 2.81
C GLU A 45 19.77 -27.95 2.89
N GLU A 46 19.66 -27.26 1.75
CA GLU A 46 19.62 -25.80 1.71
C GLU A 46 18.35 -25.26 2.40
N LEU A 47 17.20 -25.86 2.10
CA LEU A 47 15.93 -25.51 2.72
C LEU A 47 15.92 -25.86 4.22
N ALA A 48 16.56 -26.96 4.61
CA ALA A 48 16.73 -27.32 6.02
C ALA A 48 17.67 -26.35 6.75
N ARG A 49 18.72 -25.84 6.10
CA ARG A 49 19.55 -24.75 6.62
C ARG A 49 18.73 -23.48 6.80
N MET A 50 17.98 -23.07 5.77
CA MET A 50 17.10 -21.89 5.84
C MET A 50 16.07 -21.99 6.97
N LYS A 51 15.51 -23.19 7.20
CA LYS A 51 14.63 -23.45 8.35
C LYS A 51 15.37 -23.32 9.68
N ARG A 52 16.54 -23.94 9.84
CA ARG A 52 17.35 -23.89 11.08
C ARG A 52 17.73 -22.46 11.46
N GLU A 53 18.14 -21.68 10.46
CA GLU A 53 18.59 -20.29 10.63
C GLU A 53 17.43 -19.28 10.61
N ARG A 54 16.20 -19.73 10.33
CA ARG A 54 15.00 -18.91 10.11
C ARG A 54 15.26 -17.74 9.16
N THR A 55 15.94 -18.01 8.06
CA THR A 55 16.21 -17.02 7.02
C THR A 55 14.95 -16.71 6.22
N VAL A 56 14.66 -15.43 6.02
CA VAL A 56 13.57 -14.99 5.15
C VAL A 56 14.00 -15.17 3.70
N GLY A 57 13.36 -16.11 3.00
CA GLY A 57 13.49 -16.31 1.55
C GLY A 57 12.47 -15.49 0.77
N LYS A 58 12.54 -15.57 -0.56
CA LYS A 58 11.54 -15.02 -1.48
C LYS A 58 10.93 -16.17 -2.28
N GLY A 59 9.61 -16.19 -2.40
CA GLY A 59 8.90 -17.16 -3.22
C GLY A 59 7.91 -16.50 -4.18
N LEU A 60 7.95 -16.91 -5.45
CA LEU A 60 6.99 -16.49 -6.48
C LEU A 60 5.76 -17.38 -6.40
N ILE A 61 4.58 -16.77 -6.24
CA ILE A 61 3.31 -17.49 -6.19
C ILE A 61 2.90 -17.84 -7.63
N THR A 62 2.81 -19.13 -7.95
CA THR A 62 2.52 -19.60 -9.31
C THR A 62 1.07 -20.02 -9.47
N VAL A 63 0.49 -20.67 -8.46
CA VAL A 63 -0.87 -21.23 -8.53
C VAL A 63 -1.56 -21.11 -7.17
N VAL A 64 -2.87 -20.88 -7.19
CA VAL A 64 -3.75 -21.10 -6.04
C VAL A 64 -4.70 -22.24 -6.38
N SER A 65 -4.73 -23.25 -5.53
CA SER A 65 -5.58 -24.42 -5.72
C SER A 65 -6.11 -24.90 -4.37
N GLU A 66 -7.26 -25.54 -4.36
CA GLU A 66 -7.68 -26.31 -3.19
C GLU A 66 -6.85 -27.59 -3.11
N LYS A 67 -6.39 -27.94 -1.91
CA LYS A 67 -5.67 -29.18 -1.63
C LYS A 67 -6.11 -29.75 -0.29
N LEU A 68 -5.98 -31.07 -0.13
CA LEU A 68 -6.08 -31.71 1.18
C LEU A 68 -4.79 -31.43 1.94
N PHE A 69 -4.80 -30.38 2.75
CA PHE A 69 -3.61 -29.94 3.46
C PHE A 69 -3.61 -30.51 4.89
N PRO A 70 -2.53 -31.19 5.29
CA PRO A 70 -2.39 -31.70 6.65
C PRO A 70 -2.26 -30.54 7.64
N THR A 71 -3.21 -30.44 8.57
CA THR A 71 -3.17 -29.44 9.63
C THR A 71 -2.23 -29.86 10.76
N LYS A 72 -1.87 -28.92 11.64
CA LYS A 72 -1.05 -29.19 12.84
C LYS A 72 -1.64 -30.28 13.76
N ASN A 73 -2.94 -30.56 13.63
CA ASN A 73 -3.66 -31.57 14.39
C ASN A 73 -3.61 -32.98 13.75
N GLY A 74 -2.87 -33.14 12.64
CA GLY A 74 -2.72 -34.42 11.93
C GLY A 74 -3.92 -34.82 11.06
N LYS A 75 -4.98 -33.99 10.99
CA LYS A 75 -6.12 -34.19 10.09
C LYS A 75 -5.90 -33.40 8.79
N SER A 76 -6.12 -34.04 7.65
CA SER A 76 -6.11 -33.37 6.35
C SER A 76 -7.43 -32.63 6.15
N GLU A 77 -7.35 -31.33 5.91
CA GLU A 77 -8.51 -30.48 5.64
C GLU A 77 -8.40 -29.90 4.23
N ARG A 78 -9.53 -29.80 3.53
CA ARG A 78 -9.57 -29.16 2.21
C ARG A 78 -9.51 -27.65 2.40
N ILE A 79 -8.36 -27.08 2.08
CA ILE A 79 -8.12 -25.64 2.17
C ILE A 79 -7.50 -25.12 0.88
N GLN A 80 -7.60 -23.80 0.67
CA GLN A 80 -6.85 -23.16 -0.41
C GLN A 80 -5.36 -23.10 -0.03
N VAL A 81 -4.52 -23.47 -0.99
CA VAL A 81 -3.08 -23.54 -0.84
C VAL A 81 -2.44 -22.78 -2.00
N LEU A 82 -1.49 -21.92 -1.66
CA LEU A 82 -0.63 -21.22 -2.60
C LEU A 82 0.55 -22.13 -2.91
N THR A 83 0.72 -22.46 -4.19
CA THR A 83 1.93 -23.10 -4.69
C THR A 83 2.92 -22.01 -5.05
N MET A 84 4.14 -22.13 -4.52
CA MET A 84 5.17 -21.11 -4.62
C MET A 84 6.47 -21.72 -5.13
N GLN A 85 7.18 -21.02 -6.02
CA GLN A 85 8.53 -21.35 -6.40
C GLN A 85 9.53 -20.55 -5.58
N ILE A 86 10.44 -21.25 -4.91
CA ILE A 86 11.54 -20.68 -4.11
C ILE A 86 12.84 -20.98 -4.84
N GLY A 87 13.63 -19.94 -5.11
CA GLY A 87 14.84 -20.08 -5.92
C GLY A 87 14.51 -20.51 -7.36
N THR A 88 15.34 -21.39 -7.93
CA THR A 88 15.21 -21.79 -9.35
C THR A 88 14.27 -22.95 -9.60
N HIS A 89 14.06 -23.87 -8.64
CA HIS A 89 13.40 -25.15 -8.92
C HIS A 89 12.67 -25.77 -7.72
N THR A 90 12.64 -25.12 -6.56
CA THR A 90 11.96 -25.69 -5.39
C THR A 90 10.51 -25.23 -5.36
N THR A 91 9.60 -26.19 -5.35
CA THR A 91 8.18 -25.93 -5.09
C THR A 91 7.88 -26.05 -3.60
N ALA A 92 7.19 -25.05 -3.07
CA ALA A 92 6.75 -24.97 -1.68
C ALA A 92 5.27 -24.61 -1.61
N TYR A 93 4.66 -24.95 -0.48
CA TYR A 93 3.23 -24.80 -0.28
C TYR A 93 2.94 -23.92 0.92
N CYS A 94 2.11 -22.89 0.73
CA CYS A 94 1.65 -22.01 1.78
C CYS A 94 0.14 -22.16 1.96
N PRO A 95 -0.36 -22.60 3.13
CA PRO A 95 -1.79 -22.62 3.39
C PRO A 95 -2.34 -21.19 3.41
N ILE A 96 -3.61 -21.01 3.04
CA ILE A 96 -4.23 -19.68 2.95
C ILE A 96 -4.24 -18.91 4.28
N THR A 97 -4.24 -19.63 5.42
CA THR A 97 -4.15 -19.04 6.77
C THR A 97 -2.81 -18.35 7.02
N GLU A 98 -1.77 -18.71 6.28
CA GLU A 98 -0.40 -18.19 6.38
C GLU A 98 -0.03 -17.31 5.18
N ALA A 99 -1.02 -16.91 4.36
CA ALA A 99 -0.85 -16.18 3.09
C ALA A 99 -0.45 -14.70 3.24
N GLY A 100 -0.05 -14.27 4.44
CA GLY A 100 0.39 -12.92 4.74
C GLY A 100 -0.48 -12.21 5.77
N ILE A 101 0.00 -11.06 6.22
CA ILE A 101 -0.65 -10.21 7.22
C ILE A 101 -1.98 -9.65 6.68
N ASN A 102 -2.02 -9.35 5.38
CA ASN A 102 -3.17 -8.83 4.65
C ASN A 102 -3.45 -9.71 3.43
N VAL A 103 -4.36 -10.68 3.60
CA VAL A 103 -4.79 -11.58 2.52
C VAL A 103 -5.92 -10.92 1.73
N PRO A 104 -5.83 -10.83 0.39
CA PRO A 104 -6.92 -10.30 -0.43
C PRO A 104 -8.14 -11.22 -0.35
N LYS A 105 -9.34 -10.64 -0.50
CA LYS A 105 -10.61 -11.40 -0.52
C LYS A 105 -10.61 -12.51 -1.57
N ASN A 106 -9.97 -12.26 -2.72
CA ASN A 106 -9.73 -13.27 -3.73
C ASN A 106 -8.25 -13.65 -3.73
N PRO A 107 -7.88 -14.84 -3.23
CA PRO A 107 -6.49 -15.29 -3.18
C PRO A 107 -5.84 -15.44 -4.55
N GLN A 108 -6.61 -15.59 -5.63
CA GLN A 108 -6.09 -15.67 -6.99
C GLN A 108 -5.30 -14.41 -7.40
N TRP A 109 -5.55 -13.26 -6.77
CA TRP A 109 -4.81 -12.02 -7.02
C TRP A 109 -3.37 -12.02 -6.49
N LEU A 110 -3.01 -13.05 -5.71
CA LEU A 110 -1.64 -13.27 -5.24
C LEU A 110 -0.77 -13.94 -6.31
N VAL A 111 -1.37 -14.59 -7.32
CA VAL A 111 -0.63 -15.24 -8.41
C VAL A 111 0.23 -14.23 -9.15
N GLY A 112 1.47 -14.61 -9.45
CA GLY A 112 2.47 -13.77 -10.10
C GLY A 112 3.22 -12.83 -9.14
N ARG A 113 2.87 -12.79 -7.85
CA ARG A 113 3.56 -11.94 -6.87
C ARG A 113 4.69 -12.72 -6.19
N THR A 114 5.82 -12.06 -5.97
CA THR A 114 6.88 -12.55 -5.10
C THR A 114 6.64 -12.07 -3.67
N LYS A 115 6.67 -13.00 -2.71
CA LYS A 115 6.44 -12.71 -1.29
C LYS A 115 7.61 -13.21 -0.42
N PRO A 116 7.90 -12.54 0.71
CA PRO A 116 8.84 -13.05 1.68
C PRO A 116 8.25 -14.29 2.37
N VAL A 117 9.05 -15.33 2.54
CA VAL A 117 8.61 -16.61 3.10
C VAL A 117 9.63 -17.17 4.08
N ILE A 118 9.14 -17.89 5.08
CA ILE A 118 9.95 -18.73 5.96
C ILE A 118 9.48 -20.18 5.82
N ILE A 119 10.43 -21.10 5.85
CA ILE A 119 10.15 -22.54 5.87
C ILE A 119 9.79 -22.93 7.29
N GLU A 120 8.53 -23.33 7.48
CA GLU A 120 8.01 -23.75 8.78
C GLU A 120 8.41 -25.21 9.05
N HIS A 121 8.05 -26.10 8.14
CA HIS A 121 8.35 -27.52 8.27
C HIS A 121 8.33 -28.23 6.92
N PHE A 122 8.82 -29.47 6.94
CA PHE A 122 8.70 -30.39 5.82
C PHE A 122 7.67 -31.43 6.22
N GLN A 123 6.67 -31.63 5.36
CA GLN A 123 5.69 -32.67 5.51
C GLN A 123 6.18 -33.91 4.78
N LYS A 124 6.10 -35.07 5.43
CA LYS A 124 6.34 -36.36 4.78
C LYS A 124 5.02 -36.94 4.29
N THR A 125 4.92 -37.23 3.01
CA THR A 125 3.83 -38.02 2.41
C THR A 125 4.39 -39.28 1.77
N GLU A 126 3.50 -40.16 1.30
CA GLU A 126 3.87 -41.39 0.58
C GLU A 126 4.67 -41.09 -0.70
N GLU A 127 4.45 -39.91 -1.32
CA GLU A 127 5.11 -39.47 -2.55
C GLU A 127 6.47 -38.76 -2.31
N GLY A 128 6.75 -38.32 -1.08
CA GLY A 128 7.99 -37.64 -0.73
C GLY A 128 7.85 -36.56 0.35
N ASN A 129 8.92 -35.81 0.58
CA ASN A 129 8.87 -34.64 1.45
C ASN A 129 8.51 -33.39 0.63
N PHE A 130 7.55 -32.59 1.11
CA PHE A 130 7.27 -31.26 0.56
C PHE A 130 7.49 -30.16 1.59
N ALA A 131 7.87 -28.97 1.13
CA ALA A 131 8.15 -27.82 1.98
C ALA A 131 6.88 -27.02 2.28
N VAL A 132 6.58 -26.82 3.56
CA VAL A 132 5.52 -25.93 4.03
C VAL A 132 6.13 -24.60 4.46
N VAL A 133 5.60 -23.52 3.91
CA VAL A 133 6.09 -22.17 4.14
C VAL A 133 5.00 -21.26 4.69
N SER A 134 5.41 -20.20 5.37
CA SER A 134 4.52 -19.14 5.84
C SER A 134 4.98 -17.79 5.30
N ILE A 135 4.08 -17.08 4.60
CA ILE A 135 4.29 -15.69 4.19
C ILE A 135 4.12 -14.79 5.41
N THR A 136 3.14 -15.06 6.27
CA THR A 136 2.90 -14.28 7.50
C THR A 136 4.13 -14.24 8.40
N ALA A 137 4.78 -15.37 8.64
CA ALA A 137 6.01 -15.45 9.43
C ALA A 137 7.17 -14.69 8.75
N GLY A 138 7.27 -14.77 7.42
CA GLY A 138 8.26 -14.01 6.65
C GLY A 138 8.08 -12.49 6.76
N GLU A 139 6.84 -12.01 6.59
CA GLU A 139 6.51 -10.58 6.73
C GLU A 139 6.77 -10.09 8.16
N LEU A 140 6.38 -10.87 9.19
CA LEU A 140 6.67 -10.54 10.59
C LEU A 140 8.17 -10.50 10.92
N ALA A 141 8.95 -11.42 10.36
CA ALA A 141 10.40 -11.43 10.55
C ALA A 141 11.07 -10.20 9.92
N LEU A 142 10.63 -9.77 8.74
CA LEU A 142 11.11 -8.52 8.14
C LEU A 142 10.71 -7.29 8.97
N GLN A 143 9.47 -7.25 9.45
CA GLN A 143 9.02 -6.18 10.36
C GLN A 143 9.87 -6.11 11.62
N LYS A 144 10.13 -7.26 12.26
CA LYS A 144 10.95 -7.31 13.48
C LYS A 144 12.38 -6.81 13.23
N ARG A 145 13.01 -7.22 12.11
CA ARG A 145 14.34 -6.72 11.72
C ARG A 145 14.37 -5.21 11.53
N LEU A 146 13.37 -4.66 10.84
CA LEU A 146 13.25 -3.22 10.65
C LEU A 146 13.01 -2.50 11.99
N TYR A 147 12.21 -3.07 12.88
CA TYR A 147 12.00 -2.53 14.22
C TYR A 147 13.29 -2.46 15.04
N GLU A 148 14.08 -3.54 15.07
CA GLU A 148 15.38 -3.58 15.73
C GLU A 148 16.34 -2.53 15.15
N GLU A 149 16.37 -2.39 13.82
CA GLU A 149 17.18 -1.39 13.12
C GLU A 149 16.78 0.05 13.47
N VAL A 150 15.47 0.36 13.46
CA VAL A 150 14.96 1.69 13.80
C VAL A 150 15.22 2.03 15.27
N THR A 151 15.03 1.06 16.16
CA THR A 151 15.22 1.25 17.61
C THR A 151 16.70 1.45 17.95
N ALA A 152 17.61 0.76 17.26
CA ALA A 152 19.04 0.91 17.48
C ALA A 152 19.60 2.26 17.03
N GLN A 153 18.94 2.95 16.08
CA GLN A 153 19.44 4.20 15.47
C GLN A 153 18.70 5.47 15.92
N GLU A 154 17.93 5.40 17.02
CA GLU A 154 17.23 6.53 17.65
C GLU A 154 16.45 7.45 16.66
N GLY A 155 15.91 6.89 15.58
CA GLY A 155 14.98 7.60 14.69
C GLY A 155 15.57 8.71 13.81
N ASN A 156 16.89 8.79 13.64
CA ASN A 156 17.54 9.77 12.73
C ASN A 156 18.08 9.16 11.43
N LYS A 157 17.96 7.84 11.26
CA LYS A 157 18.38 7.18 10.02
C LYS A 157 17.49 7.58 8.86
N VAL A 158 18.12 7.94 7.75
CA VAL A 158 17.46 8.10 6.45
C VAL A 158 17.35 6.72 5.80
N TYR A 159 16.13 6.36 5.43
CA TYR A 159 15.81 5.14 4.70
C TYR A 159 15.41 5.48 3.27
N THR A 160 15.89 4.68 2.32
CA THR A 160 15.42 4.71 0.94
C THR A 160 14.32 3.68 0.77
N GLY A 161 13.19 4.09 0.19
CA GLY A 161 12.04 3.23 -0.05
C GLY A 161 11.39 3.50 -1.39
N THR A 162 10.57 2.56 -1.85
CA THR A 162 9.82 2.69 -3.11
C THR A 162 8.34 2.92 -2.81
N VAL A 163 7.69 3.87 -3.48
CA VAL A 163 6.25 4.11 -3.33
C VAL A 163 5.48 2.94 -3.90
N SER A 164 4.81 2.17 -3.04
CA SER A 164 4.02 1.00 -3.45
C SER A 164 2.55 1.34 -3.69
N GLY A 165 2.07 2.46 -3.16
CA GLY A 165 0.70 2.93 -3.38
C GLY A 165 0.33 4.11 -2.47
N HIS A 166 -0.93 4.50 -2.52
CA HIS A 166 -1.47 5.51 -1.61
C HIS A 166 -2.94 5.21 -1.32
N ILE A 167 -3.42 5.64 -0.15
CA ILE A 167 -4.79 5.49 0.32
C ILE A 167 -5.36 6.91 0.49
N PRO A 168 -6.09 7.44 -0.51
CA PRO A 168 -6.64 8.80 -0.46
C PRO A 168 -7.56 9.04 0.74
N SER A 169 -8.40 8.06 1.09
CA SER A 169 -9.35 8.16 2.21
C SER A 169 -8.65 8.31 3.57
N ALA A 170 -7.50 7.67 3.73
CA ALA A 170 -6.66 7.78 4.93
C ALA A 170 -5.54 8.82 4.80
N GLN A 171 -5.46 9.54 3.67
CA GLN A 171 -4.41 10.50 3.34
C GLN A 171 -2.99 9.97 3.65
N THR A 172 -2.73 8.72 3.25
CA THR A 172 -1.49 8.01 3.59
C THR A 172 -0.87 7.41 2.33
N VAL A 173 0.40 7.70 2.11
CA VAL A 173 1.25 7.06 1.10
C VAL A 173 1.88 5.81 1.71
N LEU A 174 1.91 4.73 0.94
CA LEU A 174 2.55 3.48 1.31
C LEU A 174 3.91 3.41 0.63
N VAL A 175 4.95 3.26 1.44
CA VAL A 175 6.34 3.21 0.99
C VAL A 175 6.92 1.89 1.46
N GLU A 176 7.49 1.11 0.54
CA GLU A 176 8.12 -0.15 0.84
C GLU A 176 9.61 0.05 1.15
N ILE A 177 10.03 -0.35 2.35
CA ILE A 177 11.41 -0.28 2.84
C ILE A 177 11.80 -1.67 3.30
N HIS A 178 12.85 -2.24 2.70
CA HIS A 178 13.33 -3.60 3.01
C HIS A 178 12.23 -4.69 2.96
N GLY A 179 11.21 -4.53 2.11
CA GLY A 179 10.07 -5.46 2.02
C GLY A 179 8.97 -5.24 3.06
N VAL A 180 9.06 -4.18 3.86
CA VAL A 180 8.07 -3.79 4.87
C VAL A 180 7.36 -2.51 4.41
N THR A 181 6.04 -2.47 4.54
CA THR A 181 5.24 -1.28 4.23
C THR A 181 5.30 -0.27 5.38
N VAL A 182 5.73 0.94 5.07
CA VAL A 182 5.76 2.11 5.94
C VAL A 182 4.71 3.12 5.48
N GLY A 183 3.85 3.57 6.39
CA GLY A 183 2.82 4.56 6.10
C GLY A 183 3.34 5.99 6.32
N VAL A 184 3.21 6.85 5.31
CA VAL A 184 3.54 8.28 5.41
C VAL A 184 2.28 9.10 5.19
N ARG A 185 1.82 9.83 6.21
CA ARG A 185 0.68 10.74 6.04
C ARG A 185 1.04 11.87 5.09
N TYR A 186 0.06 12.40 4.35
CA TYR A 186 0.26 13.53 3.44
C TYR A 186 0.87 14.74 4.18
N SER A 187 0.46 14.98 5.42
CA SER A 187 1.01 16.03 6.30
C SER A 187 2.50 15.88 6.63
N HIS A 188 3.05 14.67 6.49
CA HIS A 188 4.46 14.32 6.72
C HIS A 188 5.21 13.99 5.41
N TRP A 189 4.54 14.12 4.26
CA TRP A 189 5.12 13.86 2.95
C TRP A 189 5.92 15.06 2.42
N SER A 190 5.38 16.26 2.59
CA SER A 190 6.06 17.52 2.25
C SER A 190 5.49 18.67 3.09
N TYR A 191 6.18 19.80 3.10
CA TYR A 191 5.58 21.07 3.56
C TYR A 191 4.50 21.59 2.59
N SER A 192 4.60 21.31 1.30
CA SER A 192 3.58 21.65 0.30
C SER A 192 2.27 20.89 0.52
N PHE A 193 1.17 21.45 0.01
CA PHE A 193 -0.05 20.68 -0.15
C PHE A 193 0.19 19.55 -1.15
N VAL A 194 -0.10 18.30 -0.75
CA VAL A 194 0.11 17.10 -1.55
C VAL A 194 -1.21 16.63 -2.08
N ARG A 195 -1.32 16.52 -3.41
CA ARG A 195 -2.48 15.91 -4.05
C ARG A 195 -2.19 14.43 -4.33
N PRO A 196 -3.23 13.56 -4.36
CA PRO A 196 -3.05 12.16 -4.74
C PRO A 196 -2.35 11.99 -6.10
N GLU A 197 -2.61 12.91 -7.05
CA GLU A 197 -2.05 12.87 -8.39
C GLU A 197 -0.55 13.18 -8.43
N ASP A 198 -0.02 13.84 -7.39
CA ASP A 198 1.41 14.16 -7.28
C ASP A 198 2.23 12.94 -6.78
N ILE A 199 1.56 11.87 -6.34
CA ILE A 199 2.21 10.67 -5.79
C ILE A 199 2.32 9.62 -6.90
N VAL A 200 3.54 9.46 -7.42
CA VAL A 200 3.83 8.47 -8.46
C VAL A 200 4.20 7.14 -7.82
N ILE A 201 3.51 6.07 -8.22
CA ILE A 201 3.80 4.70 -7.78
C ILE A 201 5.07 4.21 -8.50
N GLY A 202 5.98 3.62 -7.74
CA GLY A 202 7.29 3.17 -8.23
C GLY A 202 8.42 4.16 -7.99
N ASP A 203 8.12 5.38 -7.53
CA ASP A 203 9.15 6.37 -7.19
C ASP A 203 10.01 5.91 -6.01
N VAL A 204 11.32 6.10 -6.16
CA VAL A 204 12.29 5.88 -5.08
C VAL A 204 12.46 7.18 -4.30
N ILE A 205 12.17 7.13 -3.00
CA ILE A 205 12.20 8.28 -2.11
C ILE A 205 13.01 8.00 -0.84
N GLU A 206 13.47 9.08 -0.21
CA GLU A 206 14.10 9.04 1.09
C GLU A 206 13.13 9.53 2.17
N LEU A 207 13.14 8.87 3.33
CA LEU A 207 12.33 9.26 4.49
C LEU A 207 12.97 8.81 5.80
N ILE A 208 12.51 9.39 6.90
CA ILE A 208 12.89 8.96 8.25
C ILE A 208 11.70 8.24 8.88
N ILE A 209 11.93 7.11 9.55
CA ILE A 209 10.90 6.43 10.34
C ILE A 209 10.83 7.13 11.70
N ASP A 210 9.73 7.82 11.98
CA ASP A 210 9.59 8.68 13.16
C ASP A 210 8.86 8.01 14.33
N LYS A 211 8.02 7.01 14.04
CA LYS A 211 7.25 6.30 15.03
C LYS A 211 7.05 4.86 14.61
N VAL A 212 7.25 3.96 15.56
CA VAL A 212 6.85 2.56 15.44
C VAL A 212 5.80 2.27 16.50
N VAL A 213 4.74 1.57 16.11
CA VAL A 213 3.68 1.12 17.01
C VAL A 213 3.60 -0.39 16.91
N GLU A 214 3.77 -1.07 18.04
CA GLU A 214 3.48 -2.49 18.14
C GLU A 214 2.00 -2.70 18.48
N LYS A 215 1.31 -3.50 17.69
CA LYS A 215 -0.09 -3.86 17.90
C LYS A 215 -0.30 -5.33 17.57
N ASP A 216 -0.78 -6.10 18.55
CA ASP A 216 -1.11 -7.52 18.39
C ASP A 216 0.05 -8.35 17.79
N GLY A 217 1.30 -8.04 18.19
CA GLY A 217 2.52 -8.69 17.68
C GLY A 217 2.93 -8.28 16.25
N ARG A 218 2.32 -7.23 15.69
CA ARG A 218 2.67 -6.62 14.40
C ARG A 218 3.29 -5.25 14.63
N TYR A 219 4.20 -4.85 13.76
CA TYR A 219 4.82 -3.52 13.80
C TYR A 219 4.26 -2.62 12.70
N GLU A 220 3.65 -1.51 13.10
CA GLU A 220 3.25 -0.43 12.21
C GLU A 220 4.31 0.67 12.21
N PHE A 221 4.88 0.92 11.03
CA PHE A 221 5.90 1.94 10.83
C PHE A 221 5.29 3.20 10.24
N ARG A 222 5.60 4.35 10.85
CA ARG A 222 5.24 5.66 10.32
C ARG A 222 6.49 6.39 9.87
N GLY A 223 6.42 6.85 8.64
CA GLY A 223 7.50 7.59 8.00
C GLY A 223 7.21 9.08 7.96
N ASN A 224 8.28 9.84 7.81
CA ASN A 224 8.28 11.29 7.74
C ASN A 224 9.35 11.74 6.74
N LYS A 225 8.91 12.08 5.52
CA LYS A 225 9.77 12.64 4.47
C LYS A 225 10.04 14.12 4.72
N LYS A 226 9.06 14.82 5.28
CA LYS A 226 9.10 16.25 5.59
C LYS A 226 10.29 16.65 6.48
N LYS A 227 10.75 15.79 7.39
CA LYS A 227 11.93 16.06 8.24
C LYS A 227 13.24 16.24 7.46
N LEU A 228 13.33 15.74 6.22
CA LEU A 228 14.49 15.92 5.35
C LEU A 228 14.47 17.29 4.64
N GLU A 229 13.30 17.92 4.55
CA GLU A 229 13.13 19.24 3.93
C GLU A 229 13.38 20.33 4.99
N THR A 230 14.11 21.39 4.64
CA THR A 230 14.26 22.56 5.52
C THR A 230 12.90 23.21 5.75
N ASP A 231 12.55 23.54 7.01
CA ASP A 231 11.26 24.18 7.30
C ASP A 231 11.15 25.52 6.56
N PRO A 232 10.13 25.71 5.71
CA PRO A 232 9.98 26.96 4.97
C PRO A 232 9.80 28.20 5.85
N ILE A 233 9.37 28.06 7.12
CA ILE A 233 9.30 29.20 8.05
C ILE A 233 10.67 29.75 8.38
N GLU A 234 11.69 28.91 8.49
CA GLU A 234 13.05 29.38 8.79
C GLU A 234 13.55 30.28 7.66
N LYS A 235 13.32 29.86 6.40
CA LYS A 235 13.62 30.67 5.22
C LYS A 235 12.85 32.01 5.22
N LEU A 236 11.57 32.00 5.61
CA LEU A 236 10.76 33.22 5.71
C LEU A 236 11.25 34.16 6.81
N LEU A 237 11.73 33.63 7.94
CA LEU A 237 12.33 34.44 9.02
C LEU A 237 13.62 35.13 8.56
N GLU A 238 14.45 34.45 7.77
CA GLU A 238 15.63 35.04 7.15
C GLU A 238 15.28 36.16 6.18
N LEU A 239 14.30 35.94 5.29
CA LEU A 239 13.80 36.96 4.37
C LEU A 239 13.27 38.19 5.11
N LYS A 240 12.59 38.00 6.26
CA LYS A 240 12.13 39.12 7.10
C LYS A 240 13.29 39.95 7.65
N LYS A 241 14.37 39.30 8.11
CA LYS A 241 15.55 40.00 8.67
C LYS A 241 16.20 40.90 7.61
N ARG A 242 16.26 40.43 6.36
CA ARG A 242 16.85 41.16 5.23
C ARG A 242 15.90 42.17 4.58
N ARG A 243 14.59 42.07 4.86
CA ARG A 243 13.51 42.81 4.17
C ARG A 243 13.51 42.55 2.66
N ASP A 244 13.80 41.31 2.29
CA ASP A 244 13.86 40.91 0.90
C ASP A 244 12.45 40.77 0.31
N ARG A 245 12.35 41.09 -0.98
CA ARG A 245 11.15 40.82 -1.78
C ARG A 245 11.25 39.40 -2.31
N PHE A 246 10.13 38.68 -2.27
CA PHE A 246 10.07 37.30 -2.71
C PHE A 246 8.79 37.04 -3.50
N VAL A 247 8.72 35.88 -4.13
CA VAL A 247 7.59 35.48 -4.96
C VAL A 247 6.57 34.71 -4.13
N GLY A 248 5.30 35.11 -4.22
CA GLY A 248 4.16 34.37 -3.69
C GLY A 248 3.16 34.02 -4.78
N LYS A 249 2.21 33.13 -4.46
CA LYS A 249 1.10 32.76 -5.35
C LYS A 249 -0.23 33.08 -4.68
N ILE A 250 -1.17 33.68 -5.40
CA ILE A 250 -2.52 33.87 -4.85
C ILE A 250 -3.23 32.52 -4.86
N VAL A 251 -3.71 32.07 -3.70
CA VAL A 251 -4.39 30.77 -3.55
C VAL A 251 -5.85 30.91 -3.17
N GLY A 252 -6.26 32.09 -2.70
CA GLY A 252 -7.64 32.37 -2.34
C GLY A 252 -7.92 33.87 -2.35
N VAL A 253 -9.11 34.23 -2.81
CA VAL A 253 -9.65 35.59 -2.70
C VAL A 253 -11.06 35.45 -2.15
N ASP A 254 -11.27 36.01 -0.97
CA ASP A 254 -12.57 36.06 -0.31
C ASP A 254 -12.94 37.52 -0.02
N ALA A 255 -14.19 37.89 -0.27
CA ALA A 255 -14.65 39.25 -0.08
C ALA A 255 -14.64 39.70 1.40
N ILE A 256 -14.74 38.75 2.34
CA ILE A 256 -14.81 38.99 3.78
C ILE A 256 -13.47 38.69 4.44
N ALA A 257 -12.90 37.51 4.20
CA ALA A 257 -11.66 37.08 4.85
C ALA A 257 -10.41 37.75 4.25
N GLY A 258 -10.49 38.17 2.98
CA GLY A 258 -9.45 38.88 2.24
C GLY A 258 -8.68 37.98 1.28
N ILE A 259 -7.45 38.39 0.96
CA ILE A 259 -6.59 37.72 -0.03
C ILE A 259 -5.66 36.76 0.72
N PHE A 260 -5.54 35.54 0.23
CA PHE A 260 -4.61 34.52 0.73
C PHE A 260 -3.51 34.29 -0.29
N VAL A 261 -2.27 34.42 0.17
CA VAL A 261 -1.07 34.25 -0.65
C VAL A 261 -0.24 33.11 -0.07
N GLU A 262 0.03 32.10 -0.87
CA GLU A 262 1.03 31.08 -0.56
C GLU A 262 2.43 31.68 -0.75
N VAL A 263 3.15 31.80 0.36
CA VAL A 263 4.46 32.47 0.44
C VAL A 263 5.62 31.47 0.41
N ALA A 264 5.31 30.23 0.74
CA ALA A 264 6.20 29.10 0.76
C ALA A 264 5.35 27.82 0.70
N PRO A 265 5.91 26.67 0.30
CA PRO A 265 5.26 25.36 0.32
C PRO A 265 4.29 25.15 1.50
N GLY A 266 2.98 25.18 1.21
CA GLY A 266 1.91 24.93 2.19
C GLY A 266 1.76 25.97 3.30
N ILE A 267 2.38 27.15 3.16
CA ILE A 267 2.25 28.28 4.08
C ILE A 267 1.49 29.40 3.39
N GLN A 268 0.30 29.70 3.91
CA GLN A 268 -0.58 30.73 3.37
C GLN A 268 -0.71 31.88 4.36
N PHE A 269 -0.36 33.08 3.91
CA PHE A 269 -0.45 34.31 4.70
C PHE A 269 -1.50 35.26 4.15
N LYS A 270 -2.00 36.15 5.01
CA LYS A 270 -2.95 37.18 4.59
C LYS A 270 -2.23 38.22 3.76
N GLY A 271 -2.71 38.41 2.53
CA GLY A 271 -2.23 39.41 1.59
C GLY A 271 -2.88 40.77 1.83
N LEU A 272 -2.06 41.80 1.98
CA LEU A 272 -2.46 43.20 1.94
C LEU A 272 -1.99 43.80 0.62
N LYS A 273 -2.93 44.24 -0.21
CA LYS A 273 -2.60 44.93 -1.44
C LYS A 273 -2.19 46.37 -1.16
N SER A 274 -1.28 46.90 -1.96
CA SER A 274 -1.04 48.35 -2.02
C SER A 274 -2.27 49.06 -2.62
N ARG A 275 -2.52 50.32 -2.24
CA ARG A 275 -3.71 51.08 -2.72
C ARG A 275 -3.81 51.16 -4.24
N ASN A 276 -2.66 51.33 -4.90
CA ASN A 276 -2.56 51.49 -6.36
C ASN A 276 -2.59 50.15 -7.12
N LEU A 277 -2.71 49.03 -6.41
CA LEU A 277 -2.71 47.70 -7.01
C LEU A 277 -4.15 47.22 -7.24
N ALA A 278 -4.39 46.67 -8.43
CA ALA A 278 -5.66 46.05 -8.80
C ALA A 278 -6.02 44.91 -7.83
N ASN A 279 -7.31 44.78 -7.54
CA ASN A 279 -7.82 43.70 -6.69
C ASN A 279 -7.63 42.37 -7.42
N PRO A 280 -7.07 41.34 -6.77
CA PRO A 280 -7.06 40.01 -7.34
C PRO A 280 -8.47 39.47 -7.42
N THR A 281 -8.70 38.62 -8.42
CA THR A 281 -9.97 37.99 -8.75
C THR A 281 -9.97 36.52 -8.33
N ILE A 282 -11.14 35.87 -8.38
CA ILE A 282 -11.25 34.42 -8.13
C ILE A 282 -10.47 33.62 -9.19
N GLU A 283 -10.37 34.13 -10.42
CA GLU A 283 -9.56 33.51 -11.49
C GLU A 283 -8.07 33.56 -11.15
N ASP A 284 -7.60 34.67 -10.54
CA ASP A 284 -6.20 34.77 -10.09
C ASP A 284 -5.85 33.70 -9.06
N ALA A 285 -6.79 33.35 -8.17
CA ALA A 285 -6.63 32.28 -7.20
C ALA A 285 -6.62 30.89 -7.84
N LYS A 286 -7.50 30.64 -8.82
CA LYS A 286 -7.53 29.38 -9.56
C LYS A 286 -6.24 29.14 -10.35
N ASN A 287 -5.73 30.19 -10.98
CA ASN A 287 -4.52 30.14 -11.80
C ASN A 287 -3.23 30.30 -10.99
N GLN A 288 -3.33 30.39 -9.66
CA GLN A 288 -2.19 30.57 -8.76
C GLN A 288 -1.28 31.73 -9.17
N THR A 289 -1.89 32.88 -9.48
CA THR A 289 -1.21 34.03 -10.09
C THR A 289 -0.04 34.48 -9.24
N ILE A 290 1.10 34.66 -9.92
CA ILE A 290 2.38 35.00 -9.30
C ILE A 290 2.37 36.48 -8.90
N VAL A 291 2.78 36.75 -7.67
CA VAL A 291 2.88 38.09 -7.09
C VAL A 291 4.23 38.31 -6.43
N THR A 292 4.72 39.55 -6.49
CA THR A 292 5.87 39.95 -5.66
C THR A 292 5.37 40.42 -4.31
N CYS A 293 5.90 39.81 -3.26
CA CYS A 293 5.51 40.05 -1.88
C CYS A 293 6.67 40.53 -1.03
N GLU A 294 6.33 41.27 0.01
CA GLU A 294 7.22 41.65 1.10
C GLU A 294 6.59 41.19 2.43
N LEU A 295 7.39 40.59 3.31
CA LEU A 295 6.92 40.07 4.59
C LEU A 295 6.74 41.22 5.59
N LEU A 296 5.52 41.45 6.08
CA LEU A 296 5.27 42.49 7.09
C LEU A 296 5.41 41.91 8.50
N ASN A 297 4.64 40.85 8.77
CA ASN A 297 4.67 40.17 10.05
C ASN A 297 4.65 38.66 9.87
N ILE A 298 5.31 37.97 10.80
CA ILE A 298 5.34 36.51 10.88
C ILE A 298 5.32 36.13 12.34
N ASP A 299 4.41 35.22 12.65
CA ASP A 299 4.33 34.50 13.89
C ASP A 299 4.70 33.05 13.59
N ALA A 300 5.95 32.71 13.91
CA ALA A 300 6.50 31.38 13.65
C ALA A 300 5.79 30.29 14.46
N LYS A 301 5.31 30.60 15.67
CA LYS A 301 4.64 29.62 16.55
C LYS A 301 3.30 29.21 15.96
N ASN A 302 2.51 30.18 15.52
CA ASN A 302 1.19 29.94 14.94
C ASN A 302 1.23 29.68 13.43
N ARG A 303 2.42 29.69 12.80
CA ARG A 303 2.63 29.63 11.34
C ARG A 303 1.71 30.61 10.59
N LYS A 304 1.52 31.81 11.16
CA LYS A 304 0.66 32.87 10.60
C LYS A 304 1.50 34.08 10.22
N GLY A 305 1.02 34.85 9.26
CA GLY A 305 1.74 36.02 8.81
C GLY A 305 0.89 36.90 7.91
N THR A 306 1.44 38.09 7.67
CA THR A 306 0.86 39.09 6.78
C THR A 306 1.91 39.50 5.78
N VAL A 307 1.54 39.50 4.51
CA VAL A 307 2.40 39.93 3.40
C VAL A 307 1.81 41.13 2.70
N ARG A 308 2.68 42.03 2.25
CA ARG A 308 2.30 43.12 1.35
C ARG A 308 2.51 42.68 -0.09
N ILE A 309 1.47 42.76 -0.90
CA ILE A 309 1.55 42.54 -2.34
C ILE A 309 1.99 43.85 -2.99
N LEU A 310 3.16 43.80 -3.65
CA LEU A 310 3.76 44.96 -4.30
C LEU A 310 3.28 45.11 -5.74
N ASN A 311 3.35 44.03 -6.53
CA ASN A 311 2.93 44.02 -7.93
C ASN A 311 2.62 42.59 -8.44
N TYR A 312 2.06 42.53 -9.65
CA TYR A 312 1.88 41.30 -10.43
C TYR A 312 2.93 41.26 -11.55
N PRO A 313 4.09 40.60 -11.37
CA PRO A 313 5.17 40.62 -12.35
C PRO A 313 4.75 40.07 -13.72
N GLN A 314 3.81 39.13 -13.76
CA GLN A 314 3.29 38.53 -14.99
C GLN A 314 1.91 39.09 -15.40
N GLY A 315 1.46 40.16 -14.73
CA GLY A 315 0.09 40.66 -14.84
C GLY A 315 -0.92 39.80 -14.05
N GLN A 316 -2.16 40.29 -13.97
CA GLN A 316 -3.27 39.50 -13.44
C GLN A 316 -3.71 38.48 -14.48
N SER A 317 -4.26 37.36 -14.01
CA SER A 317 -4.97 36.40 -14.85
C SER A 317 -6.06 37.15 -15.61
N LYS A 318 -5.82 37.40 -16.90
CA LYS A 318 -6.82 38.04 -17.75
C LYS A 318 -7.99 37.08 -17.89
N LYS A 319 -9.22 37.58 -17.74
CA LYS A 319 -10.39 36.96 -18.36
C LYS A 319 -9.98 36.60 -19.79
N SER A 320 -10.17 35.34 -20.18
CA SER A 320 -10.04 34.95 -21.57
C SER A 320 -10.93 35.88 -22.40
N ASN A 321 -10.35 36.88 -23.05
CA ASN A 321 -10.95 37.40 -24.26
C ASN A 321 -10.82 36.26 -25.25
N SER A 322 -11.94 35.61 -25.53
CA SER A 322 -12.13 34.77 -26.70
C SER A 322 -11.89 35.62 -27.95
N SER A 323 -10.63 35.80 -28.31
CA SER A 323 -10.16 36.24 -29.62
C SER A 323 -8.75 35.70 -29.77
N ILE A 324 -8.67 34.38 -29.90
CA ILE A 324 -7.49 33.74 -30.49
C ILE A 324 -7.47 34.23 -31.93
N PHE A 325 -6.58 35.17 -32.25
CA PHE A 325 -6.14 35.35 -33.63
C PHE A 325 -5.31 34.12 -33.99
N GLN A 326 -5.80 33.34 -34.94
CA GLN A 326 -4.99 32.37 -35.67
C GLN A 326 -4.08 33.14 -36.63
N PHE A 327 -2.79 32.89 -36.51
CA PHE A 327 -1.82 32.87 -37.60
C PHE A 327 -0.95 31.63 -37.42
#